data_AF-A0A7M3T207-F1
#
_entry.id   AF-A0A7M3T207-F1
#
_cell.length_a   1.000
_cell.length_b   1.000
_cell.length_c   1.000
_cell.angle_alpha   90.00
_cell.angle_beta   90.00
_cell.angle_gamma   90.00
#
_symmetry.space_group_name_H-M   'P 1'
#
loop_
_entity.id
_entity.type
_entity.pdbx_description
1 polymer ?
#
loop_
_entity_poly.entity_id
_entity_poly.type
_entity_poly.pdbx_seq_one_letter_code
_entity_poly.pdbx_strand_id
1 'polypeptide(L)'
;MGSWNKLWFFDMNTVVGQELILYNDLVMVVAVAVLVVVGWFMVLFLNSRTFFGGKMNKYVYHNELLEIMWTMVPAFMLCFLGYVSLMNLYIMEVGDHVENGMKVTAHQWYWEYSYIVDFASKEKEMDEQWLSDWLDLTNYAFLDEVELEDCSNLIGEGMKGDELSERLAFVVDEECLLGDELSKVDDELMSSVSSWIPHIFLDCKWNYSYEVYEVFNSSALDQSNFRGYTVTDACYLMSSVKNEMLISTMDVMHSWGVASLGVKCDAVPGRVNSLGISPLRSGVFYGNCYELCGEGHSMMPISVAVMTSSDVSLVLKQGVLGTSDCVSVLEEVIVK
;
A
#
# COMPACT_ATOMS: atom_id res chain seq x y z
N MET A 1 8.12 -5.92 -11.77
CA MET A 1 9.37 -5.13 -11.63
C MET A 1 10.08 -4.99 -12.97
N GLY A 2 11.18 -4.24 -13.04
CA GLY A 2 12.03 -4.18 -14.23
C GLY A 2 12.89 -5.40 -14.42
N SER A 3 12.81 -5.99 -15.61
CA SER A 3 13.80 -6.97 -16.05
C SER A 3 15.02 -6.26 -16.65
N TRP A 4 16.15 -6.94 -16.62
CA TRP A 4 17.37 -6.48 -17.27
C TRP A 4 17.14 -6.20 -18.76
N ASN A 5 17.68 -5.08 -19.24
CA ASN A 5 17.57 -4.62 -20.63
C ASN A 5 16.12 -4.43 -21.13
N LYS A 6 15.16 -4.15 -20.23
CA LYS A 6 13.81 -3.80 -20.63
C LYS A 6 13.79 -2.40 -21.26
N LEU A 7 13.36 -2.31 -22.52
CA LEU A 7 13.26 -1.05 -23.29
C LEU A 7 11.87 -0.40 -23.22
N TRP A 8 10.85 -1.16 -22.81
CA TRP A 8 9.45 -0.75 -22.80
C TRP A 8 8.91 -0.63 -21.38
N PHE A 9 7.69 -0.11 -21.23
CA PHE A 9 7.02 0.00 -19.92
C PHE A 9 6.82 -1.36 -19.23
N PHE A 10 6.63 -1.31 -17.91
CA PHE A 10 6.23 -2.48 -17.14
C PHE A 10 4.86 -2.99 -17.58
N ASP A 11 4.61 -4.27 -17.30
CA ASP A 11 3.34 -4.88 -17.64
C ASP A 11 2.30 -4.33 -16.65
N MET A 12 1.28 -3.66 -17.19
CA MET A 12 0.31 -2.91 -16.39
C MET A 12 -0.74 -3.83 -15.80
N ASN A 13 -0.96 -3.69 -14.50
CA ASN A 13 -1.98 -4.44 -13.76
C ASN A 13 -3.23 -3.60 -13.47
N THR A 14 -3.40 -2.44 -14.09
CA THR A 14 -4.60 -1.60 -13.99
C THR A 14 -5.12 -1.30 -15.40
N VAL A 15 -6.45 -1.11 -15.53
CA VAL A 15 -7.06 -0.73 -16.82
C VAL A 15 -6.51 0.62 -17.29
N VAL A 16 -6.45 1.58 -16.38
CA VAL A 16 -5.85 2.90 -16.61
C VAL A 16 -4.42 2.79 -17.14
N GLY A 17 -3.59 1.96 -16.50
CA GLY A 17 -2.20 1.77 -16.94
C GLY A 17 -2.11 1.20 -18.35
N GLN A 18 -2.99 0.29 -18.73
CA GLN A 18 -3.04 -0.27 -20.09
C GLN A 18 -3.43 0.80 -21.12
N GLU A 19 -4.43 1.63 -20.84
CA GLU A 19 -4.83 2.76 -21.70
C GLU A 19 -3.70 3.80 -21.85
N LEU A 20 -2.91 4.02 -20.79
CA LEU A 20 -1.73 4.90 -20.85
C LEU A 20 -0.63 4.33 -21.76
N ILE A 21 -0.41 3.01 -21.77
CA ILE A 21 0.53 2.37 -22.72
C ILE A 21 0.02 2.51 -24.15
N LEU A 22 -1.27 2.25 -24.41
CA LEU A 22 -1.85 2.39 -25.75
C LEU A 22 -1.74 3.84 -26.26
N TYR A 23 -1.98 4.81 -25.39
CA TYR A 23 -1.77 6.23 -25.72
C TYR A 23 -0.29 6.55 -25.97
N ASN A 24 0.63 5.98 -25.19
CA ASN A 24 2.05 6.14 -25.44
C ASN A 24 2.44 5.59 -26.82
N ASP A 25 1.99 4.38 -27.17
CA ASP A 25 2.25 3.77 -28.47
C ASP A 25 1.74 4.65 -29.63
N LEU A 26 0.54 5.23 -29.49
CA LEU A 26 0.00 6.19 -30.46
C LEU A 26 0.91 7.42 -30.62
N VAL A 27 1.35 8.01 -29.51
CA VAL A 27 2.25 9.17 -29.52
C VAL A 27 3.61 8.80 -30.11
N MET A 28 4.14 7.62 -29.82
CA MET A 28 5.41 7.14 -30.35
C MET A 28 5.35 6.89 -31.86
N VAL A 29 4.27 6.30 -32.38
CA VAL A 29 4.05 6.13 -33.83
C VAL A 29 4.05 7.49 -34.53
N VAL A 30 3.32 8.44 -33.96
CA VAL A 30 3.26 9.83 -34.43
C VAL A 30 4.64 10.49 -34.41
N ALA A 31 5.37 10.41 -33.29
CA ALA A 31 6.68 11.02 -33.13
C ALA A 31 7.71 10.44 -34.11
N VAL A 32 7.74 9.11 -34.27
CA VAL A 32 8.60 8.44 -35.24
C VAL A 32 8.24 8.85 -36.67
N ALA A 33 6.96 8.96 -37.03
CA ALA A 33 6.56 9.43 -38.35
C ALA A 33 7.07 10.84 -38.66
N VAL A 34 6.96 11.78 -37.70
CA VAL A 34 7.51 13.14 -37.85
C VAL A 34 9.03 13.11 -37.98
N LEU A 35 9.72 12.34 -37.14
CA LEU A 35 11.19 12.20 -37.19
C LEU A 35 11.65 11.61 -38.52
N VAL A 36 10.94 10.63 -39.08
CA VAL A 36 11.24 10.05 -40.39
C VAL A 36 11.06 11.09 -41.51
N VAL A 37 9.97 11.88 -41.48
CA VAL A 37 9.73 12.93 -42.48
C VAL A 37 10.80 14.02 -42.40
N VAL A 38 11.10 14.53 -41.20
CA VAL A 38 12.14 15.55 -41.00
C VAL A 38 13.52 15.00 -41.37
N GLY A 39 13.85 13.79 -40.93
CA GLY A 39 15.08 13.10 -41.26
C GLY A 39 15.24 12.89 -42.77
N TRP A 40 14.16 12.52 -43.47
CA TRP A 40 14.14 12.39 -44.92
C TRP A 40 14.44 13.72 -45.62
N PHE A 41 13.79 14.83 -45.24
CA PHE A 41 14.09 16.15 -45.78
C PHE A 41 15.54 16.57 -45.52
N MET A 42 16.07 16.27 -44.33
CA MET A 42 17.47 16.55 -43.99
C MET A 42 18.44 15.75 -44.86
N VAL A 43 18.18 14.46 -45.09
CA VAL A 43 19.00 13.62 -45.98
C VAL A 43 18.95 14.12 -47.42
N LEU A 44 17.76 14.51 -47.92
CA LEU A 44 17.63 15.12 -49.25
C LEU A 44 18.43 16.42 -49.37
N PHE A 45 18.38 17.27 -48.35
CA PHE A 45 19.14 18.51 -48.31
C PHE A 45 20.66 18.24 -48.32
N LEU A 46 21.14 17.34 -47.47
CA LEU A 46 22.56 16.99 -47.37
C LEU A 46 23.10 16.29 -48.63
N ASN A 47 22.28 15.46 -49.28
CA ASN A 47 22.64 14.81 -50.54
C ASN A 47 22.44 15.70 -51.78
N SER A 48 21.84 16.89 -51.62
CA SER A 48 21.64 17.80 -52.74
C SER A 48 22.98 18.36 -53.23
N ARG A 49 23.13 18.50 -54.56
CA ARG A 49 24.30 19.18 -55.16
C ARG A 49 24.46 20.61 -54.63
N THR A 50 23.39 21.21 -54.12
CA THR A 50 23.36 22.52 -53.48
C THR A 50 24.29 22.60 -52.25
N PHE A 51 24.38 21.52 -51.47
CA PHE A 51 25.28 21.47 -50.31
C PHE A 51 26.76 21.37 -50.72
N PHE A 52 27.07 20.59 -51.76
CA PHE A 52 28.42 20.43 -52.30
C PHE A 52 28.77 21.43 -53.43
N GLY A 53 28.42 22.71 -53.24
CA GLY A 53 28.83 23.81 -54.15
C GLY A 53 27.83 24.18 -55.25
N GLY A 54 26.58 23.74 -55.16
CA GLY A 54 25.50 24.13 -56.08
C GLY A 54 24.99 25.55 -55.85
N LYS A 55 24.30 26.11 -56.86
CA LYS A 55 23.75 27.48 -56.82
C LYS A 55 22.35 27.47 -56.20
N MET A 56 22.14 28.24 -55.13
CA MET A 56 20.81 28.49 -54.56
C MET A 56 20.07 29.58 -55.32
N ASN A 57 18.75 29.45 -55.47
CA ASN A 57 17.92 30.50 -56.03
C ASN A 57 17.69 31.60 -54.98
N LYS A 58 18.26 32.79 -55.22
CA LYS A 58 18.18 33.94 -54.31
C LYS A 58 16.86 34.71 -54.40
N TYR A 59 15.89 34.30 -55.22
CA TYR A 59 14.65 35.07 -55.38
C TYR A 59 13.45 34.44 -54.66
N VAL A 60 13.61 33.26 -54.06
CA VAL A 60 12.57 32.58 -53.28
C VAL A 60 12.78 32.89 -51.81
N TYR A 61 11.98 33.82 -51.27
CA TYR A 61 12.07 34.24 -49.87
C TYR A 61 10.85 33.87 -49.02
N HIS A 62 9.67 33.73 -49.63
CA HIS A 62 8.43 33.43 -48.93
C HIS A 62 7.53 32.53 -49.78
N ASN A 63 6.72 31.73 -49.11
CA ASN A 63 5.62 31.00 -49.73
C ASN A 63 4.51 30.81 -48.70
N GLU A 64 3.52 31.69 -48.75
CA GLU A 64 2.40 31.70 -47.81
C GLU A 64 1.65 30.36 -47.78
N LEU A 65 1.49 29.69 -48.94
CA LEU A 65 0.80 28.40 -48.99
C LEU A 65 1.57 27.31 -48.24
N LEU A 66 2.90 27.29 -48.36
CA LEU A 66 3.76 26.34 -47.64
C LEU A 66 3.70 26.58 -46.13
N GLU A 67 3.72 27.85 -45.74
CA GLU A 67 3.63 28.29 -44.36
C GLU A 67 2.29 27.91 -43.71
N ILE A 68 1.19 28.08 -44.44
CA ILE A 68 -0.14 27.64 -43.98
C ILE A 68 -0.18 26.12 -43.83
N MET A 69 0.35 25.37 -44.80
CA MET A 69 0.32 23.89 -44.76
C MET A 69 1.07 23.31 -43.56
N TRP A 70 2.32 23.71 -43.31
CA TRP A 70 3.09 23.17 -42.19
C TRP A 70 2.66 23.70 -40.82
N THR A 71 1.80 24.72 -40.78
CA THR A 71 1.22 25.22 -39.52
C THR A 71 -0.07 24.47 -39.20
N MET A 72 -0.94 24.29 -40.20
CA MET A 72 -2.23 23.63 -40.01
C MET A 72 -2.09 22.12 -39.78
N VAL A 73 -1.19 21.43 -40.49
CA VAL A 73 -1.04 19.97 -40.36
C VAL A 73 -0.64 19.55 -38.93
N PRO A 74 0.42 20.11 -38.31
CA PRO A 74 0.75 19.82 -36.91
C PRO A 74 -0.32 20.28 -35.93
N ALA A 75 -1.01 21.38 -36.19
CA ALA A 75 -2.09 21.87 -35.32
C ALA A 75 -3.24 20.85 -35.23
N PHE A 76 -3.75 20.34 -36.35
CA PHE A 76 -4.79 19.31 -36.34
C PHE A 76 -4.33 18.01 -35.67
N MET A 77 -3.09 17.62 -35.91
CA MET A 77 -2.47 16.44 -35.31
C MET A 77 -2.37 16.53 -33.79
N LEU A 78 -1.96 17.69 -33.25
CA LEU A 78 -1.93 17.94 -31.81
C LEU A 78 -3.33 18.01 -31.21
N CYS A 79 -4.31 18.59 -31.89
CA CYS A 79 -5.71 18.58 -31.44
C CYS A 79 -6.26 17.15 -31.30
N PHE A 80 -5.93 16.26 -32.25
CA PHE A 80 -6.33 14.85 -32.17
C PHE A 80 -5.67 14.12 -30.98
N LEU A 81 -4.36 14.28 -30.79
CA LEU A 81 -3.67 13.69 -29.64
C LEU A 81 -4.19 14.23 -28.30
N GLY A 82 -4.43 15.54 -28.23
CA GLY A 82 -4.99 16.19 -27.04
C GLY A 82 -6.38 15.65 -26.69
N TYR A 83 -7.23 15.38 -27.69
CA TYR A 83 -8.54 14.78 -27.47
C TYR A 83 -8.44 13.39 -26.84
N VAL A 84 -7.59 12.50 -27.38
CA VAL A 84 -7.37 11.15 -26.80
C VAL A 84 -6.79 11.25 -25.39
N SER A 85 -5.83 12.15 -25.18
CA SER A 85 -5.22 12.38 -23.87
C SER A 85 -6.22 12.83 -22.80
N LEU A 86 -7.14 13.72 -23.15
CA LEU A 86 -8.14 14.25 -22.21
C LEU A 86 -9.18 13.19 -21.84
N MET A 87 -9.53 12.29 -22.75
CA MET A 87 -10.42 11.17 -22.42
C MET A 87 -9.77 10.24 -21.39
N ASN A 88 -8.49 9.89 -21.57
CA ASN A 88 -7.76 9.11 -20.59
C ASN A 88 -7.69 9.81 -19.23
N LEU A 89 -7.46 11.14 -19.21
CA LEU A 89 -7.48 11.93 -17.98
C LEU A 89 -8.81 11.84 -17.24
N TYR A 90 -9.93 11.94 -17.96
CA TYR A 90 -11.26 11.88 -17.38
C TYR A 90 -11.57 10.50 -16.77
N ILE A 91 -11.18 9.41 -17.44
CA ILE A 91 -11.36 8.04 -16.91
C ILE A 91 -10.58 7.83 -15.60
N MET A 92 -9.40 8.46 -15.45
CA MET A 92 -8.60 8.35 -14.23
C MET A 92 -9.22 9.08 -13.03
N GLU A 93 -9.92 10.19 -13.28
CA GLU A 93 -10.50 11.01 -12.21
C GLU A 93 -11.89 10.52 -11.79
N VAL A 94 -12.68 10.02 -12.75
CA VAL A 94 -14.02 9.48 -12.48
C VAL A 94 -13.90 8.05 -11.94
N GLY A 95 -13.87 7.94 -10.61
CA GLY A 95 -13.81 6.64 -9.92
C GLY A 95 -15.16 6.20 -9.35
N ASP A 96 -15.31 4.87 -9.25
CA ASP A 96 -16.40 4.20 -8.55
C ASP A 96 -16.29 4.33 -7.02
N HIS A 97 -17.20 3.67 -6.30
CA HIS A 97 -17.17 3.55 -4.85
C HIS A 97 -15.86 2.91 -4.35
N VAL A 98 -15.34 3.45 -3.25
CA VAL A 98 -14.12 2.97 -2.60
C VAL A 98 -14.48 1.80 -1.68
N GLU A 99 -13.81 0.66 -1.86
CA GLU A 99 -13.99 -0.51 -0.97
C GLU A 99 -12.89 -0.59 0.08
N ASN A 100 -11.66 -0.20 -0.27
CA ASN A 100 -10.51 -0.18 0.64
C ASN A 100 -9.92 1.23 0.71
N GLY A 101 -9.95 1.84 1.89
CA GLY A 101 -9.39 3.17 2.13
C GLY A 101 -8.18 3.08 3.04
N MET A 102 -7.06 3.69 2.64
CA MET A 102 -5.84 3.73 3.44
C MET A 102 -5.15 5.09 3.37
N LYS A 103 -4.38 5.41 4.40
CA LYS A 103 -3.54 6.61 4.46
C LYS A 103 -2.10 6.20 4.26
N VAL A 104 -1.38 6.96 3.45
CA VAL A 104 0.06 6.83 3.23
C VAL A 104 0.72 8.10 3.71
N THR A 105 1.63 7.99 4.67
CA THR A 105 2.41 9.11 5.19
C THR A 105 3.88 8.89 4.86
N ALA A 106 4.47 9.84 4.14
CA ALA A 106 5.89 9.80 3.80
C ALA A 106 6.73 10.49 4.89
N HIS A 107 7.93 9.94 5.11
CA HIS A 107 8.95 10.46 6.03
C HIS A 107 10.35 10.28 5.41
N GLN A 108 11.35 11.02 5.88
CA GLN A 108 12.76 10.83 5.54
C GLN A 108 13.35 9.67 6.36
N TRP A 109 13.63 8.49 5.81
CA TRP A 109 13.40 7.97 4.46
C TRP A 109 12.68 6.62 4.56
N TYR A 110 11.37 6.66 4.77
CA TYR A 110 10.52 5.50 4.93
C TYR A 110 9.06 5.86 4.64
N TRP A 111 8.20 4.84 4.57
CA TRP A 111 6.77 5.01 4.35
C TRP A 111 5.99 4.45 5.54
N GLU A 112 4.96 5.16 5.95
CA GLU A 112 4.02 4.71 6.96
C GLU A 112 2.66 4.47 6.29
N TYR A 113 2.09 3.29 6.50
CA TYR A 113 0.77 2.94 5.99
C TYR A 113 -0.20 2.83 7.16
N SER A 114 -1.38 3.44 7.05
CA SER A 114 -2.43 3.35 8.06
C SER A 114 -3.74 2.86 7.44
N TYR A 115 -4.33 1.83 8.05
CA TYR A 115 -5.55 1.18 7.65
C TYR A 115 -6.60 1.27 8.76
N ILE A 116 -7.87 1.41 8.37
CA ILE A 116 -8.99 1.25 9.29
C ILE A 116 -9.49 -0.18 9.15
N VAL A 117 -9.28 -0.99 10.19
CA VAL A 117 -9.67 -2.39 10.25
C VAL A 117 -10.96 -2.50 11.06
N ASP A 118 -11.99 -3.07 10.47
CA ASP A 118 -13.28 -3.28 11.11
C ASP A 118 -13.48 -4.79 11.37
N PHE A 119 -13.50 -5.18 12.64
CA PHE A 119 -13.80 -6.55 13.04
C PHE A 119 -15.31 -6.79 13.19
N ALA A 120 -16.14 -5.75 13.19
CA ALA A 120 -17.58 -5.86 13.39
C ALA A 120 -18.35 -6.20 12.09
N SER A 121 -17.63 -6.44 10.99
CA SER A 121 -18.19 -6.54 9.63
C SER A 121 -18.96 -7.85 9.38
N LYS A 122 -19.64 -7.94 8.23
CA LYS A 122 -20.66 -8.96 7.85
C LYS A 122 -20.23 -10.44 7.92
N GLU A 123 -18.97 -10.73 8.19
CA GLU A 123 -18.38 -12.07 8.21
C GLU A 123 -18.07 -12.56 9.64
N LYS A 124 -18.88 -12.15 10.63
CA LYS A 124 -18.70 -12.50 12.05
C LYS A 124 -18.43 -14.00 12.29
N GLU A 125 -19.16 -14.89 11.61
CA GLU A 125 -18.97 -16.35 11.79
C GLU A 125 -17.60 -16.85 11.32
N MET A 126 -17.06 -16.30 10.24
CA MET A 126 -15.73 -16.68 9.74
C MET A 126 -14.62 -16.07 10.60
N ASP A 127 -14.83 -14.84 11.06
CA ASP A 127 -13.89 -14.12 11.92
C ASP A 127 -13.79 -14.78 13.31
N GLU A 128 -14.90 -15.22 13.88
CA GLU A 128 -14.93 -15.92 15.18
C GLU A 128 -14.19 -17.27 15.10
N GLN A 129 -14.40 -18.05 14.04
CA GLN A 129 -13.71 -19.33 13.84
C GLN A 129 -12.21 -19.14 13.58
N TRP A 130 -11.84 -18.17 12.74
CA TRP A 130 -10.42 -17.87 12.50
C TRP A 130 -9.73 -17.41 13.78
N LEU A 131 -10.39 -16.58 14.58
CA LEU A 131 -9.81 -16.05 15.81
C LEU A 131 -9.67 -17.13 16.88
N SER A 132 -10.62 -18.07 16.99
CA SER A 132 -10.46 -19.23 17.87
C SER A 132 -9.27 -20.09 17.45
N ASP A 133 -9.13 -20.37 16.16
CA ASP A 133 -8.02 -21.16 15.62
C ASP A 133 -6.67 -20.44 15.83
N TRP A 134 -6.64 -19.11 15.69
CA TRP A 134 -5.46 -18.28 15.94
C TRP A 134 -5.07 -18.24 17.43
N LEU A 135 -6.05 -18.09 18.33
CA LEU A 135 -5.83 -18.12 19.78
C LEU A 135 -5.33 -19.49 20.23
N ASP A 136 -5.87 -20.58 19.68
CA ASP A 136 -5.39 -21.93 19.96
C ASP A 136 -3.93 -22.10 19.51
N LEU A 137 -3.56 -21.60 18.32
CA LEU A 137 -2.19 -21.68 17.81
C LEU A 137 -1.21 -20.81 18.61
N THR A 138 -1.62 -19.64 19.07
CA THR A 138 -0.78 -18.71 19.84
C THR A 138 -0.65 -19.08 21.30
N ASN A 139 -1.68 -19.65 21.93
CA ASN A 139 -1.60 -20.20 23.29
C ASN A 139 -0.52 -21.28 23.41
N TYR A 140 -0.33 -22.10 22.37
CA TYR A 140 0.76 -23.08 22.34
C TYR A 140 2.16 -22.43 22.22
N ALA A 141 2.28 -21.25 21.63
CA ALA A 141 3.55 -20.54 21.50
C ALA A 141 3.89 -19.68 22.73
N PHE A 142 2.89 -19.08 23.37
CA PHE A 142 3.06 -18.22 24.55
C PHE A 142 3.44 -19.03 25.80
N LEU A 143 2.97 -20.28 25.90
CA LEU A 143 3.31 -21.20 27.00
C LEU A 143 4.73 -21.79 26.91
N ASP A 144 5.42 -21.67 25.76
CA ASP A 144 6.81 -22.11 25.60
C ASP A 144 7.84 -21.02 25.97
N GLU A 145 7.44 -19.73 26.05
CA GLU A 145 8.34 -18.61 26.43
C GLU A 145 8.33 -18.28 27.93
N VAL A 146 7.40 -18.83 28.71
CA VAL A 146 7.43 -18.73 30.18
C VAL A 146 8.24 -19.91 30.71
N GLU A 147 9.50 -19.66 31.08
CA GLU A 147 10.32 -20.65 31.78
C GLU A 147 9.58 -21.17 33.03
N LEU A 148 9.16 -22.43 32.96
CA LEU A 148 8.43 -23.20 33.98
C LEU A 148 9.22 -23.44 35.30
N GLU A 149 10.30 -22.70 35.57
CA GLU A 149 11.11 -22.87 36.79
C GLU A 149 10.75 -21.89 37.93
N ASP A 150 10.03 -20.79 37.68
CA ASP A 150 9.68 -19.82 38.74
C ASP A 150 8.31 -20.08 39.41
N CYS A 151 7.43 -20.90 38.81
CA CYS A 151 6.11 -21.18 39.38
C CYS A 151 6.10 -22.32 40.42
N SER A 152 7.17 -23.12 40.56
CA SER A 152 7.23 -24.21 41.54
C SER A 152 7.59 -23.76 42.96
N ASN A 153 8.07 -22.53 43.13
CA ASN A 153 8.54 -22.02 44.44
C ASN A 153 7.52 -21.14 45.17
N LEU A 154 6.33 -20.90 44.61
CA LEU A 154 5.28 -20.06 45.20
C LEU A 154 4.09 -20.84 45.79
N ILE A 155 4.02 -22.17 45.63
CA ILE A 155 2.96 -23.03 46.20
C ILE A 155 3.49 -23.79 47.42
N GLY A 156 4.12 -23.06 48.32
CA GLY A 156 4.90 -23.63 49.41
C GLY A 156 4.80 -22.88 50.73
N GLU A 157 3.66 -22.30 51.08
CA GLU A 157 3.25 -22.09 52.48
C GLU A 157 1.82 -21.54 52.54
N GLY A 158 0.94 -22.26 53.22
CA GLY A 158 -0.48 -21.94 53.29
C GLY A 158 -0.75 -20.63 54.06
N MET A 159 -1.39 -19.67 53.38
CA MET A 159 -2.01 -18.51 54.01
C MET A 159 -3.54 -18.60 53.91
N LYS A 160 -4.21 -18.36 55.05
CA LYS A 160 -5.65 -18.49 55.24
C LYS A 160 -6.42 -17.35 54.57
N GLY A 161 -7.58 -17.69 53.99
CA GLY A 161 -8.44 -16.84 53.18
C GLY A 161 -9.20 -15.71 53.88
N ASP A 162 -8.71 -15.15 54.98
CA ASP A 162 -9.38 -14.06 55.70
C ASP A 162 -8.73 -12.67 55.50
N GLU A 163 -7.70 -12.54 54.66
CA GLU A 163 -7.00 -11.27 54.42
C GLU A 163 -7.17 -10.71 52.99
N LEU A 164 -7.91 -11.41 52.11
CA LEU A 164 -8.20 -10.97 50.74
C LEU A 164 -9.56 -10.24 50.60
N SER A 165 -10.45 -10.39 51.58
CA SER A 165 -11.81 -9.82 51.54
C SER A 165 -11.87 -8.33 51.87
N GLU A 166 -10.84 -7.75 52.52
CA GLU A 166 -10.82 -6.33 52.87
C GLU A 166 -10.20 -5.41 51.80
N ARG A 167 -9.58 -5.95 50.73
CA ARG A 167 -8.96 -5.11 49.66
C ARG A 167 -9.77 -5.01 48.37
N LEU A 168 -10.92 -5.67 48.29
CA LEU A 168 -11.80 -5.70 47.11
C LEU A 168 -13.05 -4.80 47.24
N ALA A 169 -13.15 -3.99 48.30
CA ALA A 169 -14.27 -3.08 48.53
C ALA A 169 -13.90 -1.62 48.21
N PHE A 170 -13.51 -1.31 46.97
CA PHE A 170 -13.52 0.07 46.48
C PHE A 170 -13.67 0.13 44.96
N VAL A 171 -14.77 0.73 44.51
CA VAL A 171 -15.12 1.07 43.12
C VAL A 171 -15.71 -0.10 42.30
N VAL A 172 -17.03 -0.30 42.38
CA VAL A 172 -18.04 0.12 41.39
C VAL A 172 -19.42 -0.13 42.03
N ASP A 173 -20.30 0.88 41.94
CA ASP A 173 -21.66 0.90 42.47
C ASP A 173 -22.59 -0.14 41.79
N GLU A 174 -23.40 -0.76 42.66
CA GLU A 174 -24.71 -1.42 42.55
C GLU A 174 -25.26 -2.07 41.25
N GLU A 175 -25.84 -3.26 41.51
CA GLU A 175 -26.74 -4.10 40.70
C GLU A 175 -26.13 -5.05 39.66
N CYS A 176 -25.57 -6.16 40.15
CA CYS A 176 -25.93 -7.47 39.60
C CYS A 176 -25.86 -8.55 40.68
N LEU A 177 -27.01 -9.16 40.95
CA LEU A 177 -27.20 -10.28 41.86
C LEU A 177 -26.54 -11.54 41.28
N LEU A 178 -25.72 -12.23 42.07
CA LEU A 178 -25.75 -13.70 42.23
C LEU A 178 -24.74 -14.10 43.31
N GLY A 179 -25.27 -14.67 44.39
CA GLY A 179 -24.49 -15.19 45.50
C GLY A 179 -23.91 -16.57 45.22
N ASP A 180 -22.99 -16.94 46.11
CA ASP A 180 -22.59 -18.29 46.51
C ASP A 180 -22.47 -19.34 45.41
N GLU A 181 -21.27 -19.46 44.82
CA GLU A 181 -20.63 -20.76 44.53
C GLU A 181 -19.15 -20.57 44.12
N LEU A 182 -18.34 -20.01 45.02
CA LEU A 182 -16.88 -19.91 44.83
C LEU A 182 -16.18 -21.15 45.40
N SER A 183 -16.24 -22.28 44.71
CA SER A 183 -15.35 -23.44 44.98
C SER A 183 -15.13 -24.40 43.80
N LYS A 184 -15.49 -24.00 42.58
CA LYS A 184 -15.18 -24.75 41.35
C LYS A 184 -14.78 -23.77 40.26
N VAL A 185 -13.55 -23.30 40.33
CA VAL A 185 -12.97 -22.41 39.32
C VAL A 185 -11.63 -23.00 38.95
N ASP A 186 -11.66 -24.13 38.25
CA ASP A 186 -10.52 -24.71 37.55
C ASP A 186 -11.08 -25.17 36.19
N ASP A 187 -10.39 -24.79 35.11
CA ASP A 187 -10.65 -25.05 33.68
C ASP A 187 -11.88 -24.38 33.01
N GLU A 188 -13.05 -24.32 33.63
CA GLU A 188 -14.25 -23.76 32.98
C GLU A 188 -14.19 -22.23 32.82
N LEU A 189 -13.59 -21.51 33.79
CA LEU A 189 -13.43 -20.06 33.75
C LEU A 189 -12.45 -19.65 32.64
N MET A 190 -11.35 -20.39 32.43
CA MET A 190 -10.41 -20.09 31.34
C MET A 190 -11.04 -20.33 29.96
N SER A 191 -11.89 -21.35 29.82
CA SER A 191 -12.66 -21.58 28.58
C SER A 191 -13.77 -20.53 28.35
N SER A 192 -14.32 -19.98 29.44
CA SER A 192 -15.28 -18.88 29.38
C SER A 192 -14.58 -17.57 29.04
N VAL A 193 -13.42 -17.30 29.65
CA VAL A 193 -12.54 -16.14 29.40
C VAL A 193 -12.03 -16.10 27.98
N SER A 194 -11.62 -17.23 27.41
CA SER A 194 -11.31 -17.31 25.98
C SER A 194 -12.51 -17.09 25.06
N SER A 195 -13.76 -17.25 25.55
CA SER A 195 -14.96 -17.03 24.72
C SER A 195 -15.43 -15.57 24.67
N TRP A 196 -15.24 -14.76 25.73
CA TRP A 196 -15.72 -13.37 25.76
C TRP A 196 -14.68 -12.33 25.31
N ILE A 197 -13.39 -12.63 25.48
CA ILE A 197 -12.30 -11.78 25.01
C ILE A 197 -12.39 -11.50 23.50
N PRO A 198 -12.62 -12.49 22.62
CA PRO A 198 -12.94 -12.24 21.20
C PRO A 198 -14.03 -11.17 21.03
N HIS A 199 -15.17 -11.33 21.70
CA HIS A 199 -16.35 -10.50 21.47
C HIS A 199 -16.18 -9.02 21.86
N ILE A 200 -15.34 -8.69 22.85
CA ILE A 200 -15.09 -7.29 23.25
C ILE A 200 -14.18 -6.58 22.25
N PHE A 201 -13.16 -7.26 21.73
CA PHE A 201 -12.21 -6.70 20.76
C PHE A 201 -12.79 -6.61 19.34
N LEU A 202 -13.69 -7.54 19.00
CA LEU A 202 -14.27 -7.71 17.66
C LEU A 202 -15.30 -6.63 17.27
N ASP A 203 -15.92 -5.92 18.21
CA ASP A 203 -16.94 -4.92 17.86
C ASP A 203 -16.38 -3.50 17.62
N CYS A 204 -15.05 -3.33 17.65
CA CYS A 204 -14.39 -2.03 17.50
C CYS A 204 -13.69 -1.85 16.13
N LYS A 205 -13.58 -0.58 15.71
CA LYS A 205 -12.75 -0.19 14.56
C LYS A 205 -11.35 0.17 15.03
N TRP A 206 -10.36 -0.48 14.46
CA TRP A 206 -8.95 -0.30 14.77
C TRP A 206 -8.27 0.54 13.71
N ASN A 207 -7.41 1.46 14.13
CA ASN A 207 -6.49 2.14 13.22
C ASN A 207 -5.15 1.43 13.31
N TYR A 208 -4.84 0.61 12.30
CA TYR A 208 -3.60 -0.13 12.23
C TYR A 208 -2.59 0.65 11.38
N SER A 209 -1.49 1.10 11.99
CA SER A 209 -0.42 1.81 11.32
C SER A 209 0.93 1.13 11.54
N TYR A 210 1.72 1.02 10.48
CA TYR A 210 3.05 0.42 10.52
C TYR A 210 4.02 1.15 9.60
N GLU A 211 5.31 1.09 9.96
CA GLU A 211 6.41 1.73 9.24
C GLU A 211 7.16 0.72 8.36
N VAL A 212 7.53 1.16 7.16
CA VAL A 212 8.13 0.33 6.13
C VAL A 212 9.48 0.90 5.72
N TYR A 213 10.54 0.14 6.01
CA TYR A 213 11.93 0.50 5.76
C TYR A 213 12.57 -0.42 4.71
N GLU A 214 13.61 0.07 4.02
CA GLU A 214 14.45 -0.79 3.17
C GLU A 214 15.25 -1.79 4.03
N VAL A 215 15.30 -3.05 3.57
CA VAL A 215 16.14 -4.08 4.19
C VAL A 215 17.53 -4.07 3.54
N PHE A 216 18.52 -3.54 4.26
CA PHE A 216 19.90 -3.41 3.76
C PHE A 216 20.78 -4.67 3.94
N ASN A 217 20.34 -5.66 4.71
CA ASN A 217 21.25 -6.67 5.21
C ASN A 217 21.68 -7.69 4.13
N SER A 218 22.95 -7.64 3.75
CA SER A 218 23.58 -8.58 2.81
C SER A 218 23.56 -10.05 3.23
N SER A 219 23.39 -10.37 4.52
CA SER A 219 23.25 -11.75 5.01
C SER A 219 21.82 -12.26 5.02
N ALA A 220 20.83 -11.35 4.96
CA ALA A 220 19.39 -11.66 4.88
C ALA A 220 18.83 -11.47 3.46
N LEU A 221 19.68 -11.18 2.47
CA LEU A 221 19.33 -11.36 1.07
C LEU A 221 19.34 -12.87 0.78
N ASP A 222 18.31 -13.56 1.28
CA ASP A 222 17.89 -14.82 0.69
C ASP A 222 17.75 -14.63 -0.82
N GLN A 223 18.00 -15.69 -1.59
CA GLN A 223 18.11 -15.66 -3.06
C GLN A 223 16.89 -15.05 -3.80
N SER A 224 15.82 -14.72 -3.09
CA SER A 224 14.59 -14.08 -3.55
C SER A 224 14.53 -12.56 -3.37
N ASN A 225 15.47 -11.93 -2.66
CA ASN A 225 15.38 -10.50 -2.35
C ASN A 225 15.97 -9.59 -3.44
N PHE A 226 15.32 -8.46 -3.69
CA PHE A 226 15.70 -7.49 -4.70
C PHE A 226 16.33 -6.26 -4.03
N ARG A 227 17.61 -6.01 -4.32
CA ARG A 227 18.32 -4.83 -3.83
C ARG A 227 17.60 -3.54 -4.26
N GLY A 228 17.37 -2.62 -3.32
CA GLY A 228 16.68 -1.36 -3.59
C GLY A 228 15.16 -1.49 -3.73
N TYR A 229 14.59 -2.65 -3.39
CA TYR A 229 13.14 -2.91 -3.47
C TYR A 229 12.60 -3.72 -2.29
N THR A 230 13.42 -4.56 -1.66
CA THR A 230 13.03 -5.33 -0.48
C THR A 230 12.81 -4.41 0.71
N VAL A 231 11.65 -4.57 1.34
CA VAL A 231 11.19 -3.79 2.50
C VAL A 231 10.79 -4.70 3.65
N THR A 232 10.66 -4.13 4.85
CA THR A 232 10.24 -4.84 6.07
C THR A 232 8.83 -5.41 5.97
N ASP A 233 7.89 -4.62 5.43
CA ASP A 233 6.50 -5.01 5.21
C ASP A 233 5.98 -4.37 3.91
N ALA A 234 4.91 -4.93 3.33
CA ALA A 234 4.32 -4.43 2.10
C ALA A 234 3.09 -3.56 2.37
N CYS A 235 2.74 -2.72 1.40
CA CYS A 235 1.45 -2.06 1.33
C CYS A 235 0.41 -3.02 0.74
N TYR A 236 -0.68 -3.26 1.47
CA TYR A 236 -1.72 -4.20 1.07
C TYR A 236 -2.82 -3.51 0.25
N LEU A 237 -3.10 -4.06 -0.93
CA LEU A 237 -4.18 -3.64 -1.82
C LEU A 237 -5.10 -4.83 -2.14
N MET A 238 -6.39 -4.55 -2.30
CA MET A 238 -7.37 -5.54 -2.71
C MET A 238 -7.45 -5.62 -4.25
N SER A 239 -7.47 -6.84 -4.79
CA SER A 239 -7.63 -7.09 -6.22
C SER A 239 -9.07 -6.87 -6.70
N SER A 240 -9.23 -6.42 -7.94
CA SER A 240 -10.52 -6.26 -8.64
C SER A 240 -11.50 -5.25 -8.04
N VAL A 241 -11.04 -4.44 -7.09
CA VAL A 241 -11.83 -3.41 -6.42
C VAL A 241 -11.06 -2.08 -6.38
N LYS A 242 -11.77 -0.98 -6.17
CA LYS A 242 -11.13 0.34 -6.06
C LYS A 242 -10.56 0.53 -4.65
N ASN A 243 -9.24 0.68 -4.59
CA ASN A 243 -8.50 1.08 -3.40
C ASN A 243 -8.25 2.60 -3.48
N GLU A 244 -8.57 3.34 -2.44
CA GLU A 244 -8.32 4.77 -2.36
C GLU A 244 -7.22 5.05 -1.33
N MET A 245 -6.19 5.75 -1.78
CA MET A 245 -5.05 6.11 -0.95
C MET A 245 -5.02 7.60 -0.70
N LEU A 246 -4.95 7.97 0.58
CA LEU A 246 -4.76 9.34 1.01
C LEU A 246 -3.28 9.56 1.30
N ILE A 247 -2.58 10.21 0.38
CA ILE A 247 -1.14 10.41 0.42
C ILE A 247 -0.82 11.78 1.01
N SER A 248 0.05 11.81 2.02
CA SER A 248 0.59 13.02 2.66
C SER A 248 2.02 12.79 3.14
N THR A 249 2.66 13.83 3.67
CA THR A 249 4.02 13.77 4.24
C THR A 249 4.07 14.61 5.51
N MET A 250 4.95 14.23 6.44
CA MET A 250 5.18 14.96 7.68
C MET A 250 6.38 15.91 7.60
N ASP A 251 7.24 15.79 6.57
CA ASP A 251 8.48 16.54 6.47
C ASP A 251 8.63 17.30 5.14
N VAL A 252 9.28 16.70 4.14
CA VAL A 252 9.58 17.26 2.82
C VAL A 252 8.67 16.65 1.77
N MET A 253 8.76 17.15 0.54
CA MET A 253 8.02 16.54 -0.57
C MET A 253 8.58 15.15 -0.88
N HIS A 254 7.68 14.19 -1.07
CA HIS A 254 7.98 12.87 -1.60
C HIS A 254 7.00 12.57 -2.72
N SER A 255 7.15 11.42 -3.38
CA SER A 255 6.15 10.98 -4.35
C SER A 255 6.01 9.48 -4.34
N TRP A 256 4.82 9.03 -3.97
CA TRP A 256 4.48 7.62 -3.92
C TRP A 256 4.09 7.18 -5.32
N GLY A 257 4.71 6.13 -5.84
CA GLY A 257 4.36 5.62 -7.16
C GLY A 257 4.76 4.18 -7.37
N VAL A 258 3.97 3.48 -8.18
CA VAL A 258 4.22 2.11 -8.59
C VAL A 258 3.94 2.02 -10.08
N ALA A 259 5.01 1.91 -10.86
CA ALA A 259 4.92 2.06 -12.30
C ALA A 259 4.10 0.96 -12.99
N SER A 260 4.12 -0.28 -12.47
CA SER A 260 3.28 -1.38 -12.96
C SER A 260 1.80 -1.25 -12.62
N LEU A 261 1.45 -0.37 -11.68
CA LEU A 261 0.06 0.01 -11.40
C LEU A 261 -0.35 1.26 -12.19
N GLY A 262 0.59 1.90 -12.90
CA GLY A 262 0.32 3.09 -13.71
C GLY A 262 0.02 4.33 -12.88
N VAL A 263 0.48 4.40 -11.63
CA VAL A 263 0.12 5.47 -10.70
C VAL A 263 1.35 6.11 -10.05
N LYS A 264 1.24 7.42 -9.86
CA LYS A 264 2.19 8.27 -9.13
C LYS A 264 1.40 9.42 -8.52
N CYS A 265 1.66 9.74 -7.26
CA CYS A 265 1.03 10.86 -6.58
C CYS A 265 1.99 11.46 -5.55
N ASP A 266 2.12 12.78 -5.58
CA ASP A 266 3.05 13.50 -4.73
C ASP A 266 2.51 13.62 -3.30
N ALA A 267 3.37 13.39 -2.33
CA ALA A 267 3.13 13.66 -0.93
C ALA A 267 3.64 15.08 -0.65
N VAL A 268 2.73 16.01 -0.40
CA VAL A 268 3.05 17.44 -0.21
C VAL A 268 2.74 17.87 1.22
N PRO A 269 3.67 18.53 1.94
CA PRO A 269 3.43 18.92 3.32
C PRO A 269 2.19 19.80 3.45
N GLY A 270 1.30 19.47 4.39
CA GLY A 270 0.06 20.21 4.63
C GLY A 270 -1.05 19.98 3.60
N ARG A 271 -0.89 19.01 2.68
CA ARG A 271 -1.92 18.61 1.72
C ARG A 271 -2.10 17.08 1.73
N VAL A 272 -3.35 16.65 1.67
CA VAL A 272 -3.69 15.24 1.45
C VAL A 272 -4.15 15.09 0.01
N ASN A 273 -3.44 14.29 -0.77
CA ASN A 273 -3.84 13.94 -2.12
C ASN A 273 -4.55 12.59 -2.12
N SER A 274 -5.53 12.43 -3.00
CA SER A 274 -6.27 11.18 -3.18
C SER A 274 -5.76 10.47 -4.43
N LEU A 275 -5.48 9.17 -4.33
CA LEU A 275 -5.08 8.34 -5.44
C LEU A 275 -5.89 7.04 -5.44
N GLY A 276 -6.73 6.86 -6.46
CA GLY A 276 -7.47 5.63 -6.70
C GLY A 276 -6.66 4.60 -7.49
N ILE A 277 -6.67 3.34 -7.04
CA ILE A 277 -6.03 2.21 -7.72
C ILE A 277 -7.00 1.03 -7.78
N SER A 278 -7.19 0.47 -8.98
CA SER A 278 -7.96 -0.75 -9.19
C SER A 278 -7.11 -1.84 -9.86
N PRO A 279 -6.35 -2.63 -9.09
CA PRO A 279 -5.54 -3.72 -9.62
C PRO A 279 -6.41 -4.84 -10.19
N LEU A 280 -6.02 -5.42 -11.32
CA LEU A 280 -6.77 -6.49 -11.99
C LEU A 280 -6.44 -7.88 -11.43
N ARG A 281 -5.21 -8.10 -10.97
CA ARG A 281 -4.70 -9.40 -10.53
C ARG A 281 -3.89 -9.27 -9.25
N SER A 282 -3.89 -10.32 -8.45
CA SER A 282 -3.02 -10.47 -7.28
C SER A 282 -1.56 -10.62 -7.68
N GLY A 283 -0.64 -10.19 -6.82
CA GLY A 283 0.80 -10.22 -7.04
C GLY A 283 1.54 -9.15 -6.26
N VAL A 284 2.86 -9.17 -6.34
CA VAL A 284 3.73 -8.18 -5.69
C VAL A 284 4.24 -7.19 -6.74
N PHE A 285 4.07 -5.91 -6.45
CA PHE A 285 4.46 -4.80 -7.30
C PHE A 285 5.41 -3.89 -6.56
N TYR A 286 6.38 -3.33 -7.29
CA TYR A 286 7.46 -2.53 -6.70
C TYR A 286 7.45 -1.12 -7.27
N GLY A 287 7.76 -0.17 -6.40
CA GLY A 287 7.87 1.24 -6.68
C GLY A 287 9.00 1.86 -5.86
N ASN A 288 9.26 3.14 -6.10
CA ASN A 288 10.27 3.93 -5.40
C ASN A 288 9.70 5.33 -5.13
N CYS A 289 10.39 6.13 -4.32
CA CYS A 289 10.11 7.56 -4.25
C CYS A 289 10.48 8.25 -5.59
N TYR A 290 9.54 9.03 -6.15
CA TYR A 290 9.71 9.74 -7.43
C TYR A 290 9.90 11.26 -7.31
N GLU A 291 10.15 11.76 -6.09
CA GLU A 291 10.42 13.17 -5.81
C GLU A 291 11.63 13.29 -4.87
N LEU A 292 12.55 14.18 -5.18
CA LEU A 292 13.82 14.30 -4.46
C LEU A 292 13.58 14.74 -3.01
N CYS A 293 13.88 13.86 -2.05
CA CYS A 293 13.59 14.06 -0.63
C CYS A 293 14.83 14.01 0.29
N GLY A 294 16.05 14.15 -0.24
CA GLY A 294 17.29 14.21 0.53
C GLY A 294 18.26 13.04 0.27
N GLU A 295 19.20 12.82 1.19
CA GLU A 295 20.31 11.86 1.03
C GLU A 295 19.84 10.40 0.85
N GLY A 296 18.83 9.97 1.61
CA GLY A 296 18.22 8.64 1.50
C GLY A 296 17.11 8.53 0.46
N HIS A 297 17.00 9.46 -0.50
CA HIS A 297 15.93 9.44 -1.51
C HIS A 297 15.82 8.11 -2.28
N SER A 298 16.95 7.46 -2.56
CA SER A 298 16.98 6.16 -3.24
C SER A 298 16.77 4.97 -2.31
N MET A 299 16.61 5.20 -1.01
CA MET A 299 16.62 4.18 0.05
C MET A 299 15.26 4.03 0.75
N MET A 300 14.19 4.41 0.06
CA MET A 300 12.82 4.30 0.54
C MET A 300 11.91 3.66 -0.52
N PRO A 301 12.17 2.38 -0.87
CA PRO A 301 11.37 1.68 -1.84
C PRO A 301 9.95 1.41 -1.34
N ILE A 302 9.09 1.08 -2.29
CA ILE A 302 7.69 0.75 -2.08
C ILE A 302 7.49 -0.68 -2.57
N SER A 303 6.96 -1.54 -1.71
CA SER A 303 6.44 -2.85 -2.10
C SER A 303 4.93 -2.87 -1.86
N VAL A 304 4.19 -3.37 -2.83
CA VAL A 304 2.73 -3.48 -2.78
C VAL A 304 2.34 -4.93 -3.01
N ALA A 305 1.67 -5.51 -2.02
CA ALA A 305 1.07 -6.84 -2.13
C ALA A 305 -0.41 -6.69 -2.48
N VAL A 306 -0.76 -7.08 -3.71
CA VAL A 306 -2.16 -7.16 -4.14
C VAL A 306 -2.65 -8.58 -3.89
N MET A 307 -3.73 -8.73 -3.13
CA MET A 307 -4.35 -10.02 -2.82
C MET A 307 -5.88 -9.89 -2.81
N THR A 308 -6.59 -10.98 -2.52
CA THR A 308 -8.05 -10.94 -2.45
C THR A 308 -8.52 -10.13 -1.24
N SER A 309 -9.78 -9.67 -1.24
CA SER A 309 -10.31 -8.87 -0.12
C SER A 309 -10.24 -9.62 1.22
N SER A 310 -10.52 -10.93 1.21
CA SER A 310 -10.41 -11.79 2.40
C SER A 310 -8.98 -11.97 2.89
N ASP A 311 -8.01 -12.07 1.97
CA ASP A 311 -6.61 -12.22 2.37
C ASP A 311 -6.08 -10.90 2.97
N VAL A 312 -6.43 -9.76 2.36
CA VAL A 312 -6.05 -8.44 2.92
C VAL A 312 -6.66 -8.27 4.31
N SER A 313 -7.95 -8.58 4.48
CA SER A 313 -8.61 -8.42 5.77
C SER A 313 -7.96 -9.32 6.84
N LEU A 314 -7.61 -10.57 6.50
CA LEU A 314 -6.92 -11.48 7.41
C LEU A 314 -5.53 -10.96 7.80
N VAL A 315 -4.73 -10.52 6.84
CA VAL A 315 -3.38 -9.99 7.11
C VAL A 315 -3.45 -8.74 8.00
N LEU A 316 -4.39 -7.83 7.73
CA LEU A 316 -4.57 -6.63 8.55
C LEU A 316 -5.06 -6.97 9.96
N LYS A 317 -6.00 -7.91 10.11
CA LYS A 317 -6.48 -8.39 11.42
C LYS A 317 -5.38 -9.05 12.22
N GLN A 318 -4.58 -9.90 11.58
CA GLN A 318 -3.40 -10.51 12.19
C GLN A 318 -2.39 -9.45 12.62
N GLY A 319 -2.17 -8.41 11.80
CA GLY A 319 -1.31 -7.28 12.14
C GLY A 319 -1.79 -6.56 13.41
N VAL A 320 -3.10 -6.29 13.54
CA VAL A 320 -3.68 -5.69 14.75
C VAL A 320 -3.44 -6.57 15.98
N LEU A 321 -3.72 -7.87 15.89
CA LEU A 321 -3.54 -8.80 17.02
C LEU A 321 -2.08 -8.96 17.43
N GLY A 322 -1.14 -8.82 16.48
CA GLY A 322 0.29 -8.87 16.75
C GLY A 322 0.87 -7.61 17.40
N THR A 323 0.09 -6.53 17.54
CA THR A 323 0.57 -5.30 18.19
C THR A 323 0.70 -5.48 19.70
N SER A 324 1.77 -4.91 20.28
CA SER A 324 1.96 -4.88 21.74
C SER A 324 0.80 -4.21 22.46
N ASP A 325 0.15 -3.25 21.82
CA ASP A 325 -1.02 -2.56 22.35
C ASP A 325 -2.17 -3.55 22.54
N CYS A 326 -2.47 -4.38 21.55
CA CYS A 326 -3.49 -5.43 21.69
C CYS A 326 -3.11 -6.42 22.79
N VAL A 327 -1.86 -6.87 22.85
CA VAL A 327 -1.37 -7.77 23.91
C VAL A 327 -1.54 -7.14 25.29
N SER A 328 -1.19 -5.86 25.47
CA SER A 328 -1.34 -5.17 26.75
C SER A 328 -2.80 -5.02 27.19
N VAL A 329 -3.72 -4.75 26.24
CA VAL A 329 -5.16 -4.69 26.55
C VAL A 329 -5.68 -6.08 26.89
N LEU A 330 -5.20 -7.13 26.20
CA LEU A 330 -5.55 -8.52 26.51
C LEU A 330 -5.07 -8.90 27.91
N GLU A 331 -3.84 -8.57 28.28
CA GLU A 331 -3.29 -8.79 29.62
C GLU A 331 -4.07 -8.03 30.71
N GLU A 332 -4.41 -6.75 30.49
CA GLU A 332 -5.20 -5.96 31.43
C GLU A 332 -6.62 -6.51 31.65
N VAL A 333 -7.20 -7.15 30.63
CA VAL A 333 -8.55 -7.72 30.68
C VAL A 333 -8.53 -9.13 31.26
N ILE A 334 -7.51 -9.95 30.98
CA ILE A 334 -7.36 -11.30 31.55
C ILE A 334 -7.06 -11.26 33.06
N VAL A 335 -6.37 -10.21 33.53
CA VAL A 335 -6.01 -10.03 34.96
C VAL A 335 -7.15 -9.43 35.80
N LYS A 336 -8.23 -8.93 35.17
CA LYS A 336 -9.42 -8.37 35.83
C LYS A 336 -10.60 -9.35 35.86
#